data_AF-A0A6I5QYB0-F1
#
_entry.id   AF-A0A6I5QYB0-F1
#
_cell.length_a   1.000
_cell.length_b   1.000
_cell.length_c   1.000
_cell.angle_alpha   90.00
_cell.angle_beta   90.00
_cell.angle_gamma   90.00
#
_symmetry.space_group_name_H-M   'P 1'
#
loop_
_entity.id
_entity.type
_entity.pdbx_description
1 polymer ?
#
loop_
_entity_poly.entity_id
_entity_poly.type
_entity_poly.pdbx_seq_one_letter_code
_entity_poly.pdbx_strand_id
1 'polypeptide(L)'
;MAASSPLTGVVLVDCAKANAKSGPAIAARQCGYGDDVEAFQTALKSACTDMGIAIDDLSELISQEQQAWSVKDGMEVAPDSPGDL
;
A
#
# COMPACT_ATOMS: atom_id res chain seq x y z
N MET A 1 15.85 -9.13 13.82
CA MET A 1 17.03 -8.62 13.10
C MET A 1 16.57 -7.37 12.38
N ALA A 2 16.97 -6.18 12.84
CA ALA A 2 16.75 -4.96 12.07
C ALA A 2 17.75 -4.97 10.90
N ALA A 3 17.31 -4.63 9.69
CA ALA A 3 18.23 -4.48 8.57
C ALA A 3 19.28 -3.43 8.95
N SER A 4 20.56 -3.80 8.94
CA SER A 4 21.68 -2.89 9.24
C SER A 4 21.91 -1.84 8.15
N SER A 5 21.14 -1.91 7.06
CA SER A 5 21.13 -0.99 5.94
C SER A 5 19.69 -0.66 5.54
N PRO A 6 19.39 0.58 5.15
CA PRO A 6 18.06 0.99 4.73
C PRO A 6 17.60 0.15 3.54
N LEU A 7 16.41 -0.44 3.65
CA LEU A 7 15.79 -1.18 2.55
C LEU A 7 15.38 -0.20 1.43
N THR A 8 15.45 -0.65 0.18
CA THR A 8 15.09 0.16 -1.00
C THR A 8 14.29 -0.67 -2.01
N GLY A 9 13.59 -0.02 -2.95
CA GLY A 9 12.83 -0.71 -4.00
C GLY A 9 11.74 -1.65 -3.45
N VAL A 10 11.57 -2.82 -4.06
CA VAL A 10 10.50 -3.78 -3.70
C VAL A 10 10.56 -4.28 -2.27
N VAL A 11 11.76 -4.49 -1.72
CA VAL A 11 11.91 -4.97 -0.34
C VAL A 11 11.55 -3.89 0.68
N LEU A 12 11.70 -2.61 0.32
CA LEU A 12 11.21 -1.50 1.14
C LEU A 12 9.69 -1.46 1.17
N VAL A 13 9.05 -1.59 0.00
CA VAL A 13 7.59 -1.58 -0.12
C VAL A 13 6.97 -2.74 0.65
N ASP A 14 7.52 -3.94 0.53
CA ASP A 14 7.05 -5.12 1.28
C ASP A 14 7.19 -4.93 2.81
N CYS A 15 8.38 -4.49 3.26
CA CYS A 15 8.61 -4.17 4.67
C CYS A 15 7.65 -3.08 5.17
N ALA A 16 7.45 -2.04 4.38
CA ALA A 16 6.53 -0.96 4.69
C ALA A 16 5.09 -1.48 4.81
N LYS A 17 4.59 -2.27 3.85
CA LYS A 17 3.25 -2.89 3.91
C LYS A 17 3.07 -3.75 5.17
N ALA A 18 4.06 -4.58 5.49
CA ALA A 18 4.01 -5.46 6.65
C ALA A 18 3.90 -4.69 7.97
N ASN A 19 4.52 -3.50 8.05
CA ASN A 19 4.54 -2.65 9.24
C ASN A 19 3.57 -1.46 9.16
N ALA A 20 2.81 -1.32 8.08
CA ALA A 20 1.98 -0.15 7.83
C ALA A 20 0.91 0.05 8.91
N LYS A 21 0.35 -1.06 9.43
CA LYS A 21 -0.61 -1.06 10.55
C LYS A 21 -0.02 -0.54 11.87
N SER A 22 1.30 -0.62 12.02
CA SER A 22 2.03 -0.14 13.21
C SER A 22 2.42 1.34 13.11
N GLY A 23 2.22 1.96 11.95
CA GLY A 23 2.51 3.37 11.70
C GLY A 23 3.92 3.62 11.13
N PRO A 24 4.13 4.83 10.58
CA PRO A 24 5.33 5.15 9.80
C PRO A 24 6.62 5.14 10.63
N ALA A 25 6.57 5.54 11.89
CA ALA A 25 7.73 5.54 12.78
C ALA A 25 8.25 4.12 13.11
N ILE A 26 7.34 3.15 13.25
CA ILE A 26 7.73 1.76 13.50
C ILE A 26 8.21 1.12 12.19
N ALA A 27 7.52 1.38 11.08
CA ALA A 27 7.94 0.92 9.76
C ALA A 27 9.36 1.40 9.41
N ALA A 28 9.68 2.69 9.63
CA ALA A 28 11.01 3.24 9.38
C ALA A 28 12.11 2.47 10.14
N ARG A 29 11.94 2.23 11.44
CA ARG A 29 12.90 1.44 12.24
C ARG A 29 13.08 0.03 11.72
N GLN A 30 11.98 -0.64 11.40
CA GLN A 30 11.97 -2.02 10.94
C GLN A 30 12.60 -2.16 9.55
N CYS A 31 12.42 -1.15 8.70
CA CYS A 31 12.97 -1.11 7.35
C CYS A 31 14.40 -0.54 7.27
N GLY A 32 15.06 -0.31 8.41
CA GLY A 32 16.48 0.08 8.48
C GLY A 32 16.74 1.59 8.42
N TYR A 33 15.71 2.43 8.56
CA TYR A 33 15.81 3.90 8.60
C TYR A 33 15.87 4.45 10.03
N GLY A 34 15.69 3.62 11.06
CA GLY A 34 15.71 4.10 12.44
C GLY A 34 14.59 5.11 12.72
N ASP A 35 14.94 6.28 13.24
CA ASP A 35 13.99 7.37 13.52
C ASP A 35 13.80 8.33 12.32
N ASP A 36 14.50 8.10 11.20
CA ASP A 36 14.43 8.93 10.00
C ASP A 36 13.19 8.60 9.14
N VAL A 37 12.02 8.98 9.64
CA VAL A 37 10.72 8.76 8.97
C VAL A 37 10.64 9.49 7.63
N GLU A 38 11.21 10.68 7.53
CA GLU A 38 11.18 11.50 6.31
C GLU A 38 11.99 10.84 5.18
N ALA A 39 13.17 10.29 5.51
CA ALA A 39 13.99 9.51 4.58
C ALA A 39 13.27 8.22 4.15
N PHE A 40 12.62 7.54 5.10
CA PHE A 40 11.80 6.36 4.83
C PHE A 40 10.65 6.68 3.87
N GLN A 41 9.88 7.74 4.11
CA GLN A 41 8.75 8.13 3.27
C GLN A 41 9.20 8.50 1.85
N THR A 42 10.31 9.23 1.73
CA THR A 42 10.87 9.62 0.43
C THR A 42 11.30 8.39 -0.37
N ALA A 43 12.02 7.46 0.26
CA ALA A 43 12.44 6.23 -0.36
C ALA A 43 11.24 5.34 -0.73
N LEU A 44 10.21 5.30 0.12
CA LEU A 44 8.99 4.54 -0.12
C LEU A 44 8.21 5.09 -1.32
N LYS A 45 8.02 6.41 -1.38
CA LYS A 45 7.39 7.08 -2.55
C LYS A 45 8.15 6.77 -3.83
N SER A 46 9.48 6.88 -3.79
CA SER A 46 10.31 6.61 -4.95
C SER A 46 10.22 5.14 -5.39
N ALA A 47 10.23 4.20 -4.44
CA ALA A 47 10.08 2.78 -4.72
C ALA A 47 8.70 2.42 -5.28
N CYS A 48 7.62 3.00 -4.74
CA CYS A 48 6.28 2.81 -5.27
C CYS A 48 6.14 3.40 -6.67
N THR A 49 6.69 4.59 -6.91
CA THR A 49 6.66 5.25 -8.23
C THR A 49 7.40 4.42 -9.29
N ASP A 50 8.53 3.82 -8.94
CA ASP A 50 9.28 2.89 -9.81
C ASP A 50 8.42 1.67 -10.23
N MET A 51 7.50 1.24 -9.36
CA MET A 51 6.53 0.17 -9.66
C MET A 51 5.28 0.67 -10.39
N GLY A 52 5.20 1.95 -10.74
CA GLY A 52 4.01 2.55 -11.35
C GLY A 52 2.87 2.82 -10.37
N ILE A 53 3.16 2.82 -9.06
CA ILE A 53 2.18 3.05 -8.00
C ILE A 53 2.44 4.43 -7.39
N ALA A 54 1.53 5.38 -7.60
CA ALA A 54 1.58 6.68 -6.94
C ALA A 54 0.94 6.58 -5.54
N ILE A 55 1.70 6.92 -4.52
CA ILE A 55 1.22 7.02 -3.13
C ILE A 55 1.62 8.38 -2.55
N ASP A 56 0.77 8.94 -1.69
CA ASP A 56 1.13 10.12 -0.92
C ASP A 56 1.70 9.78 0.46
N ASP A 57 1.32 8.64 1.03
CA ASP A 57 1.77 8.22 2.35
C ASP A 57 1.70 6.70 2.53
N LEU A 58 2.39 6.20 3.57
CA LEU A 58 2.35 4.79 3.98
C LEU A 58 0.91 4.28 4.21
N SER A 59 0.01 5.15 4.69
CA SER A 59 -1.38 4.80 4.93
C SER A 59 -2.12 4.40 3.65
N GLU A 60 -1.76 4.99 2.50
CA GLU A 60 -2.40 4.69 1.21
C GLU A 60 -2.07 3.28 0.71
N LEU A 61 -0.89 2.73 1.07
CA LEU A 61 -0.53 1.34 0.81
C LEU A 61 -1.45 0.34 1.53
N ILE A 62 -2.03 0.72 2.66
CA ILE A 62 -3.03 -0.08 3.40
C ILE A 62 -4.42 0.10 2.79
N SER A 63 -4.74 1.32 2.36
CA SER A 63 -6.03 1.66 1.76
C SER A 63 -6.24 1.01 0.40
N GLN A 64 -5.20 0.94 -0.45
CA GLN A 64 -5.34 0.33 -1.78
C GLN A 64 -5.69 -1.17 -1.74
N GLU A 65 -5.21 -1.90 -0.73
CA GLU A 65 -5.57 -3.32 -0.50
C GLU A 65 -7.08 -3.47 -0.25
N GLN A 66 -7.72 -2.47 0.35
CA GLN A 66 -9.17 -2.47 0.63
C GLN A 66 -10.00 -2.00 -0.56
N GLN A 67 -9.41 -1.19 -1.45
CA GLN A 67 -10.07 -0.66 -2.65
C GLN A 67 -10.08 -1.68 -3.82
N ALA A 68 -9.09 -2.57 -3.89
CA ALA A 68 -9.10 -3.68 -4.86
C ALA A 68 -10.27 -4.67 -4.63
N TRP A 69 -10.86 -4.69 -3.42
CA TRP A 69 -12.05 -5.48 -3.10
C TRP A 69 -13.36 -4.69 -3.18
N SER A 70 -13.30 -3.36 -3.37
CA SER A 70 -14.48 -2.48 -3.42
C SER A 70 -14.74 -1.90 -4.81
N VAL A 71 -14.31 -2.58 -5.87
CA VAL A 71 -15.09 -2.54 -7.12
C VAL A 71 -16.33 -3.42 -6.90
N LYS A 72 -17.25 -2.86 -6.12
CA LYS A 72 -18.68 -3.02 -6.38
C LYS A 72 -18.94 -2.44 -7.76
N ASP A 73 -18.61 -3.20 -8.79
CA ASP A 73 -19.47 -3.27 -9.96
C ASP A 73 -20.75 -3.93 -9.40
N GLY A 74 -21.73 -3.16 -8.92
CA GLY A 74 -22.31 -2.08 -9.68
C GLY A 74 -23.17 -2.61 -10.82
N MET A 75 -23.49 -3.91 -10.84
CA MET A 75 -24.54 -4.45 -11.71
C MET A 75 -25.14 -5.74 -11.15
N GLU A 76 -26.06 -5.63 -10.20
CA GLU A 76 -27.19 -6.56 -10.18
C GLU A 76 -28.17 -6.10 -11.26
N VAL A 77 -27.90 -6.44 -12.53
CA VAL A 77 -29.00 -6.51 -13.51
C VAL A 77 -29.76 -7.79 -13.16
N ALA A 78 -30.82 -7.65 -12.38
CA ALA A 78 -31.93 -8.55 -12.60
C ALA A 78 -32.40 -8.29 -14.04
N PRO A 79 -32.44 -9.30 -14.93
CA PRO A 79 -33.08 -9.09 -16.21
C PRO A 79 -34.55 -8.78 -15.94
N ASP A 80 -34.94 -7.53 -16.14
CA ASP A 80 -36.34 -7.16 -16.38
C ASP A 80 -36.73 -7.85 -17.69
N SER A 81 -37.42 -8.98 -17.59
CA SER A 81 -38.11 -9.59 -18.72
C SER A 81 -39.60 -9.50 -18.43
N PRO A 82 -40.31 -8.55 -19.04
CA PRO A 82 -41.76 -8.57 -19.09
C PRO A 82 -42.20 -9.54 -20.18
N GLY A 83 -42.86 -10.63 -19.78
CA GLY A 83 -43.64 -11.50 -20.66
C GLY A 83 -42.85 -12.62 -21.35
N ASP A 84 -43.29 -13.85 -21.19
CA ASP A 84 -44.29 -14.45 -22.07
C ASP A 84 -44.71 -15.83 -21.50
N LEU A 85 -45.95 -16.22 -21.81
CA LEU A 85 -46.64 -17.52 -21.59
C LEU A 85 -47.46 -17.69 -20.30
#